data_AF-A0AAW4PAX8-F1
#
_entry.id   AF-A0AAW4PAX8-F1
#
_cell.length_a   1.000
_cell.length_b   1.000
_cell.length_c   1.000
_cell.angle_alpha   90.00
_cell.angle_beta   90.00
_cell.angle_gamma   90.00
#
_symmetry.space_group_name_H-M   'P 1'
#
loop_
_entity.id
_entity.type
_entity.pdbx_description
1 polymer ?
#
loop_
_entity_poly.entity_id
_entity_poly.type
_entity_poly.pdbx_seq_one_letter_code
_entity_poly.pdbx_strand_id
1 'polypeptide(L)'
;MSDDHDRIAVDFDNTLSAGERGYVDEEPEEPDEEMVQWVNERYAEGDTIIVWTARPWEAAARTVARLTEWGVDWHGIRMEKGNADVYVDDKGAVPSEELLEDGYDGDGEVDGDEQKDGRHDDASDS
;
A
#
# COMPACT_ATOMS: atom_id res chain seq x y z
N MET A 1 -20.51 -6.99 -12.14
CA MET A 1 -19.63 -5.89 -12.56
C MET A 1 -18.24 -6.50 -12.56
N SER A 2 -17.40 -6.25 -13.56
CA SER A 2 -16.01 -6.71 -13.41
C SER A 2 -15.44 -5.88 -12.28
N ASP A 3 -15.12 -6.51 -11.15
CA ASP A 3 -14.25 -5.92 -10.14
C ASP A 3 -12.90 -5.72 -10.84
N ASP A 4 -12.74 -4.58 -11.49
CA ASP A 4 -11.53 -4.24 -12.25
C ASP A 4 -10.52 -3.76 -11.22
N HIS A 5 -9.68 -4.70 -10.77
CA HIS A 5 -8.60 -4.41 -9.83
C HIS A 5 -7.45 -3.73 -10.55
N ASP A 6 -6.99 -2.63 -9.99
CA ASP A 6 -5.90 -1.86 -10.53
C ASP A 6 -4.54 -2.50 -10.21
N ARG A 7 -3.53 -2.12 -11.00
CA ARG A 7 -2.13 -2.40 -10.67
C ARG A 7 -1.46 -1.08 -10.31
N ILE A 8 -1.14 -0.93 -9.04
CA ILE A 8 -0.61 0.31 -8.49
C ILE A 8 0.89 0.15 -8.29
N ALA A 9 1.66 1.03 -8.93
CA ALA A 9 3.10 1.12 -8.75
C ALA A 9 3.41 2.23 -7.74
N VAL A 10 3.87 1.84 -6.54
CA VAL A 10 4.08 2.77 -5.43
C VAL A 10 5.57 3.05 -5.26
N ASP A 11 5.98 4.33 -5.31
CA ASP A 11 7.37 4.69 -4.98
C ASP A 11 7.64 4.49 -3.49
N PHE A 12 8.89 4.23 -3.14
CA PHE A 12 9.27 4.06 -1.73
C PHE A 12 9.69 5.39 -1.10
N ASP A 13 10.63 6.09 -1.72
CA ASP A 13 11.29 7.24 -1.14
C ASP A 13 10.45 8.51 -1.27
N ASN A 14 10.22 9.21 -0.15
CA ASN A 14 9.32 10.38 -0.07
C ASN A 14 7.88 10.07 -0.53
N THR A 15 7.45 8.81 -0.38
CA THR A 15 6.09 8.37 -0.71
C THR A 15 5.61 7.37 0.33
N LEU A 16 6.31 6.24 0.51
CA LEU A 16 6.06 5.34 1.65
C LEU A 16 6.91 5.69 2.87
N SER A 17 8.04 6.36 2.67
CA SER A 17 8.87 6.89 3.73
C SER A 17 8.70 8.40 3.85
N ALA A 18 8.55 8.91 5.08
CA ALA A 18 8.57 10.33 5.38
C ALA A 18 10.02 10.88 5.43
N GLY A 19 10.18 12.17 5.08
CA GLY A 19 11.39 12.95 5.32
C GLY A 19 12.07 13.59 4.09
N GLU A 20 12.34 14.89 4.16
CA GLU A 20 13.18 15.59 3.16
C GLU A 20 14.65 15.19 3.32
N ARG A 21 15.21 14.44 2.38
CA ARG A 21 16.62 14.01 2.45
C ARG A 21 17.60 15.18 2.37
N GLY A 22 18.22 15.51 3.49
CA GLY A 22 19.63 15.92 3.51
C GLY A 22 20.50 14.67 3.32
N TYR A 23 21.44 14.68 2.37
CA TYR A 23 22.33 13.54 2.05
C TYR A 23 23.33 13.14 3.17
N VAL A 24 23.15 13.64 4.39
CA VAL A 24 24.10 13.49 5.49
C VAL A 24 23.32 13.47 6.80
N ASP A 25 22.56 12.42 7.09
CA ASP A 25 22.40 11.93 8.46
C ASP A 25 21.76 10.54 8.45
N GLU A 26 22.32 9.66 9.27
CA GLU A 26 21.99 8.25 9.47
C GLU A 26 20.66 8.08 10.26
N GLU A 27 19.67 8.96 10.04
CA GLU A 27 18.38 8.85 10.71
C GLU A 27 17.56 7.67 10.14
N PRO A 28 16.83 6.94 11.00
CA PRO A 28 15.92 5.91 10.53
C PRO A 28 14.89 6.57 9.59
N GLU A 29 14.75 5.99 8.40
CA GLU A 29 13.58 6.24 7.55
C GLU A 29 12.32 5.91 8.39
N GLU A 30 11.41 6.87 8.54
CA GLU A 30 10.11 6.70 9.18
C GLU A 30 9.04 6.47 8.10
N PRO A 31 7.96 5.71 8.39
CA PRO A 31 6.86 5.54 7.45
C PRO A 31 6.09 6.86 7.27
N ASP A 32 5.58 7.07 6.07
CA ASP A 32 4.44 7.95 5.85
C ASP A 32 3.17 7.17 6.19
N GLU A 33 2.63 7.37 7.41
CA GLU A 33 1.55 6.55 7.95
C GLU A 33 0.26 6.62 7.10
N GLU A 34 -0.06 7.80 6.56
CA GLU A 34 -1.23 7.99 5.70
C GLU A 34 -1.09 7.19 4.40
N MET A 35 0.10 7.20 3.79
CA MET A 35 0.34 6.43 2.57
C MET A 35 0.42 4.93 2.80
N VAL A 36 0.99 4.49 3.94
CA VAL A 36 0.99 3.07 4.32
C VAL A 36 -0.46 2.56 4.45
N GLN A 37 -1.30 3.33 5.11
CA GLN A 37 -2.72 3.01 5.31
C GLN A 37 -3.48 2.93 3.99
N TRP A 38 -3.35 3.95 3.14
CA TRP A 38 -3.97 3.97 1.81
C TRP A 38 -3.57 2.77 0.94
N VAL A 39 -2.28 2.40 0.95
CA VAL A 39 -1.79 1.21 0.20
C VAL A 39 -2.44 -0.08 0.71
N ASN A 40 -2.58 -0.22 2.03
CA ASN A 40 -3.18 -1.39 2.64
C ASN A 40 -4.68 -1.50 2.33
N GLU A 41 -5.41 -0.40 2.26
CA GLU A 41 -6.80 -0.40 1.81
C GLU A 41 -6.94 -0.83 0.36
N ARG A 42 -6.14 -0.27 -0.55
CA ARG A 42 -6.15 -0.69 -1.96
C ARG A 42 -5.83 -2.17 -2.11
N TYR A 43 -4.87 -2.66 -1.32
CA TYR A 43 -4.60 -4.09 -1.23
C TYR A 43 -5.83 -4.88 -0.76
N ALA A 44 -6.52 -4.43 0.29
CA ALA A 44 -7.71 -5.09 0.83
C ALA A 44 -8.89 -5.10 -0.15
N GLU A 45 -9.02 -4.08 -0.99
CA GLU A 45 -10.01 -3.99 -2.08
C GLU A 45 -9.66 -4.86 -3.29
N GLY A 46 -8.47 -5.47 -3.30
CA GLY A 46 -8.03 -6.45 -4.28
C GLY A 46 -7.07 -5.90 -5.34
N ASP A 47 -6.60 -4.65 -5.21
CA ASP A 47 -5.62 -4.08 -6.12
C ASP A 47 -4.24 -4.73 -5.98
N THR A 48 -3.53 -4.85 -7.11
CA THR A 48 -2.16 -5.36 -7.14
C THR A 48 -1.16 -4.26 -6.85
N ILE A 49 -0.70 -4.20 -5.60
CA ILE A 49 0.37 -3.29 -5.16
C ILE A 49 1.77 -3.81 -5.55
N ILE A 50 2.51 -3.00 -6.33
CA ILE A 50 3.94 -3.21 -6.64
C ILE A 50 4.76 -2.03 -6.12
N VAL A 51 5.67 -2.27 -5.18
CA VAL A 51 6.61 -1.23 -4.75
C VAL A 51 7.67 -1.06 -5.82
N TRP A 52 7.75 0.11 -6.46
CA TRP A 52 8.69 0.41 -7.54
C TRP A 52 9.55 1.63 -7.22
N THR A 53 10.78 1.37 -6.78
CA THR A 53 11.70 2.41 -6.27
C THR A 53 12.94 2.57 -7.14
N ALA A 54 13.52 3.78 -7.15
CA ALA A 54 14.81 4.06 -7.79
C ALA A 54 16.02 3.55 -6.99
N ARG A 55 15.82 3.01 -5.78
CA ARG A 55 16.89 2.36 -4.99
C ARG A 55 17.52 1.21 -5.78
N PRO A 56 18.84 0.95 -5.62
CA PRO A 56 19.51 -0.14 -6.30
C PRO A 56 19.22 -1.49 -5.63
N TRP A 57 19.51 -2.61 -6.31
CA TRP A 57 19.20 -3.96 -5.80
C TRP A 57 19.90 -4.32 -4.49
N GLU A 58 21.06 -3.74 -4.21
CA GLU A 58 21.78 -3.94 -2.95
C GLU A 58 20.96 -3.44 -1.73
N ALA A 59 20.03 -2.50 -1.94
CA ALA A 59 19.15 -1.99 -0.89
C ALA A 59 17.87 -2.82 -0.72
N ALA A 60 17.60 -3.81 -1.59
CA ALA A 60 16.32 -4.52 -1.63
C ALA A 60 15.97 -5.20 -0.29
N ALA A 61 16.94 -5.85 0.35
CA ALA A 61 16.73 -6.51 1.63
C ALA A 61 16.31 -5.52 2.73
N ARG A 62 16.93 -4.33 2.76
CA ARG A 62 16.58 -3.26 3.70
C ARG A 62 15.19 -2.70 3.39
N THR A 63 14.89 -2.43 2.12
CA THR A 63 13.57 -1.94 1.71
C THR A 63 12.47 -2.93 2.08
N VAL A 64 12.65 -4.23 1.82
CA VAL A 64 11.69 -5.27 2.24
C VAL A 64 11.55 -5.31 3.76
N ALA A 65 12.64 -5.22 4.51
CA ALA A 65 12.58 -5.17 5.98
C ALA A 65 11.74 -3.99 6.47
N ARG A 66 11.85 -2.81 5.85
CA ARG A 66 11.02 -1.65 6.18
C ARG A 66 9.55 -1.86 5.85
N LEU A 67 9.25 -2.34 4.66
CA LEU A 67 7.86 -2.65 4.28
C LEU A 67 7.22 -3.63 5.29
N THR A 68 7.97 -4.65 5.72
CA THR A 68 7.51 -5.60 6.74
C THR A 68 7.38 -4.96 8.13
N GLU A 69 8.36 -4.15 8.55
CA GLU A 69 8.34 -3.46 9.85
C GLU A 69 7.17 -2.49 9.98
N TRP A 70 6.83 -1.80 8.89
CA TRP A 70 5.74 -0.84 8.83
C TRP A 70 4.38 -1.47 8.54
N GLY A 71 4.33 -2.78 8.27
CA GLY A 71 3.08 -3.48 7.98
C GLY A 71 2.44 -3.08 6.65
N VAL A 72 3.25 -2.79 5.63
CA VAL A 72 2.75 -2.54 4.27
C VAL A 72 2.38 -3.89 3.63
N ASP A 73 1.18 -3.97 3.08
CA ASP A 73 0.71 -5.10 2.27
C ASP A 73 1.04 -4.87 0.79
N TRP A 74 1.80 -5.80 0.18
CA TRP A 74 2.27 -5.66 -1.20
C TRP A 74 2.47 -7.01 -1.88
N HIS A 75 2.37 -7.03 -3.22
CA HIS A 75 2.46 -8.24 -4.04
C HIS A 75 3.85 -8.45 -4.66
N GLY A 76 4.56 -7.36 -4.95
CA GLY A 76 5.89 -7.44 -5.55
C GLY A 76 6.71 -6.17 -5.36
N ILE A 77 8.02 -6.30 -5.54
CA ILE A 77 8.96 -5.18 -5.49
C ILE A 77 9.80 -5.13 -6.78
N ARG A 78 10.01 -3.93 -7.29
CA ARG A 78 10.90 -3.63 -8.40
C ARG A 78 11.87 -2.53 -7.98
N MET A 79 13.16 -2.81 -8.13
CA MET A 79 14.24 -1.86 -7.84
C MET A 79 14.69 -1.19 -9.14
N GLU A 80 15.57 -0.19 -9.01
CA GLU A 80 16.19 0.53 -10.12
C GLU A 80 15.17 1.16 -11.10
N LYS A 81 14.08 1.74 -10.57
CA LYS A 81 13.28 2.72 -11.32
C LYS A 81 14.25 3.79 -11.87
N GLY A 82 14.14 4.11 -13.15
CA GLY A 82 15.13 4.98 -13.80
C GLY A 82 15.25 6.31 -13.07
N ASN A 83 16.41 6.61 -12.47
CA ASN A 83 16.60 7.81 -11.68
C ASN A 83 16.44 9.06 -12.55
N ALA A 84 15.36 9.81 -12.33
CA ALA A 84 14.96 10.97 -13.11
C ALA A 84 14.58 12.11 -12.17
N ASP A 85 14.89 13.35 -12.56
CA ASP A 85 14.49 14.54 -11.81
C ASP A 85 12.97 14.78 -11.86
N VAL A 86 12.33 14.37 -12.96
CA VAL A 86 10.88 14.53 -13.20
C VAL A 86 10.36 13.31 -13.97
N TYR A 87 9.24 12.76 -13.51
CA TYR A 87 8.44 11.81 -14.28
C TYR A 87 7.27 12.54 -14.95
N VAL A 88 7.04 12.26 -16.24
CA VAL A 88 5.84 12.70 -16.96
C VAL A 88 5.09 11.45 -17.38
N ASP A 89 4.03 11.13 -16.65
CA ASP A 89 3.25 9.91 -16.79
C ASP A 89 1.77 10.29 -16.81
N ASP A 90 1.01 9.82 -17.80
CA ASP A 90 -0.43 10.11 -17.92
C ASP A 90 -1.27 9.45 -16.82
N LYS A 91 -0.70 8.45 -16.13
CA LYS A 91 -1.30 7.73 -15.01
C LYS A 91 -0.63 8.03 -13.67
N GLY A 92 0.33 8.96 -13.65
CA GLY A 92 0.99 9.37 -12.42
C GLY A 92 0.05 10.20 -11.55
N ALA A 93 -0.10 9.78 -10.29
CA ALA A 93 -0.73 10.57 -9.24
C ALA A 93 0.33 10.93 -8.19
N VAL A 94 0.24 12.14 -7.64
CA VAL A 94 0.99 12.47 -6.43
C VAL A 94 0.23 11.91 -5.23
N PRO A 95 0.90 11.67 -4.10
CA PRO A 95 0.25 11.52 -2.80
C PRO A 95 -0.46 12.84 -2.44
N SER A 96 -1.59 13.13 -3.07
CA SER A 96 -2.43 14.29 -2.78
C SER A 96 -3.56 13.89 -1.86
N GLU A 97 -4.07 14.89 -1.12
CA GLU A 97 -5.32 14.82 -0.38
C GLU A 97 -6.44 14.14 -1.19
N GLU A 98 -6.52 14.30 -2.52
CA GLU A 98 -7.54 13.65 -3.36
C GLU A 98 -7.50 12.10 -3.35
N LEU A 99 -6.33 11.46 -3.20
CA LEU A 99 -6.24 10.00 -3.02
C LEU A 99 -6.66 9.56 -1.62
N LEU A 100 -6.59 10.47 -0.65
CA LEU A 100 -6.95 10.27 0.76
C LEU A 100 -8.40 10.70 1.07
N GLU A 101 -8.98 11.60 0.25
CA GLU A 101 -10.33 12.17 0.36
C GLU A 101 -11.42 11.26 -0.23
N ASP A 102 -11.07 10.22 -1.00
CA ASP A 102 -11.99 9.15 -1.41
C ASP A 102 -12.38 8.27 -0.19
N GLY A 103 -13.09 8.89 0.76
CA GLY A 103 -13.93 8.24 1.76
C GLY A 103 -13.27 7.64 2.99
N TYR A 104 -11.98 7.88 3.24
CA TYR A 104 -11.30 7.28 4.38
C TYR A 104 -11.48 8.11 5.67
N ASP A 105 -12.28 7.63 6.62
CA ASP A 105 -12.60 8.29 7.89
C ASP A 105 -11.68 7.86 9.06
N GLY A 106 -10.68 7.02 8.78
CA GLY A 106 -9.59 6.75 9.72
C GLY A 106 -9.93 5.85 10.90
N ASP A 107 -11.06 5.14 10.88
CA ASP A 107 -11.49 4.32 12.02
C ASP A 107 -11.04 2.85 11.98
N GLY A 108 -10.49 2.38 10.86
CA GLY A 108 -9.79 1.10 10.79
C GLY A 108 -10.67 -0.13 11.07
N GLU A 109 -11.99 -0.03 10.85
CA GLU A 109 -12.87 -1.20 10.92
C GLU A 109 -12.81 -1.98 9.59
N VAL A 110 -11.97 -3.01 9.54
CA VAL A 110 -12.12 -4.08 8.54
C VAL A 110 -13.35 -4.89 8.94
N ASP A 111 -14.48 -4.63 8.29
CA ASP A 111 -15.68 -5.46 8.40
C ASP A 111 -15.33 -6.89 7.98
N GLY A 112 -15.08 -7.74 8.97
CA GLY A 112 -14.87 -9.16 8.76
C GLY A 112 -16.15 -9.77 8.20
N ASP A 113 -16.08 -10.31 6.99
CA ASP A 113 -17.13 -11.12 6.39
C ASP A 113 -17.60 -12.22 7.37
N GLU A 114 -18.73 -11.97 8.03
CA GLU A 114 -19.51 -13.02 8.70
C GLU A 114 -20.04 -13.97 7.63
N GLN A 115 -19.30 -15.05 7.40
CA GLN A 115 -19.82 -16.24 6.73
C GLN A 115 -21.06 -16.73 7.48
N LYS A 116 -22.24 -16.38 6.96
CA LYS A 116 -23.50 -17.02 7.33
C LYS A 116 -23.51 -18.43 6.76
N ASP A 117 -22.98 -19.38 7.54
CA ASP A 117 -23.24 -20.79 7.34
C ASP A 117 -24.72 -21.07 7.65
N GLY A 118 -25.55 -20.95 6.62
CA GLY A 118 -26.88 -21.50 6.60
C GLY A 118 -26.81 -23.02 6.53
N ARG A 119 -27.11 -23.69 7.64
CA ARG A 119 -27.61 -25.07 7.58
C ARG A 119 -28.98 -25.19 8.24
N HIS A 120 -29.96 -25.28 7.36
CA HIS A 120 -31.30 -25.76 7.57
C HIS A 120 -31.27 -27.24 8.02
N ASP A 121 -32.11 -27.60 8.99
CA ASP A 121 -33.12 -28.68 8.90
C ASP A 121 -33.47 -29.30 10.28
N ASP A 122 -34.76 -29.17 10.60
CA ASP A 122 -35.69 -30.17 11.16
C ASP A 122 -35.38 -30.94 12.46
N ALA A 123 -36.25 -30.80 13.48
CA ALA A 123 -37.29 -31.80 13.80
C ALA A 123 -37.81 -31.76 15.27
N SER A 124 -39.14 -31.96 15.37
CA SER A 124 -39.97 -32.53 16.45
C SER A 124 -40.18 -31.81 17.80
N ASP A 125 -41.34 -31.15 17.90
CA ASP A 125 -42.50 -31.51 18.72
C ASP A 125 -42.32 -32.54 19.87
N SER A 126 -42.43 -32.09 21.12
CA SER A 126 -43.25 -32.64 22.25
C SER A 126 -42.83 -32.03 23.60
#